data_AF-A0A538GZD1-F1
#
_entry.id   AF-A0A538GZD1-F1
#
_cell.length_a   1.000
_cell.length_b   1.000
_cell.length_c   1.000
_cell.angle_alpha   90.00
_cell.angle_beta   90.00
_cell.angle_gamma   90.00
#
_symmetry.space_group_name_H-M   'P 1'
#
loop_
_entity.id
_entity.type
_entity.pdbx_description
1 polymer ?
#
loop_
_entity_poly.entity_id
_entity_poly.type
_entity_poly.pdbx_seq_one_letter_code
_entity_poly.pdbx_strand_id
1 'polypeptide(L)'
;MVELQIASIDAPLLRSAEAASLALSLVGRAQTMGFLPVREGRVELDREFLEELAELLRRRGVALRATASLAHAMAAEPLNDAEVIDALRATLDAVDASPHPQGEWAPARELLGDELLARLLRISASSLRRYAAADRHTPDEVAWRLHLVARLLASLVGSYNDYGIRRWFDRRRRALDGVTPGEVLERAEAEDDERLERVLALAEQLTGAGAAA
;
A
#
# COMPACT_ATOMS: atom_id res chain seq x y z
N MET A 1 9.09 -0.46 -12.74
CA MET A 1 9.21 -1.09 -11.41
C MET A 1 10.42 -2.01 -11.30
N VAL A 2 11.02 -2.12 -10.12
CA VAL A 2 11.81 -3.31 -9.74
C VAL A 2 10.81 -4.43 -9.49
N GLU A 3 10.93 -5.54 -10.22
CA GLU A 3 10.07 -6.72 -10.04
C GLU A 3 10.52 -7.45 -8.77
N LEU A 4 9.80 -7.24 -7.66
CA LEU A 4 10.11 -7.89 -6.39
C LEU A 4 9.63 -9.36 -6.45
N GLN A 5 10.56 -10.28 -6.71
CA GLN A 5 10.31 -11.72 -6.63
C GLN A 5 10.68 -12.28 -5.26
N ILE A 6 9.68 -12.43 -4.39
CA ILE A 6 9.86 -13.03 -3.06
C ILE A 6 10.21 -14.51 -3.23
N ALA A 7 11.39 -14.91 -2.74
CA ALA A 7 11.82 -16.30 -2.71
C ALA A 7 11.27 -17.04 -1.49
N SER A 8 10.85 -18.29 -1.68
CA SER A 8 10.68 -19.22 -0.57
C SER A 8 12.08 -19.64 -0.09
N ILE A 9 12.37 -19.44 1.19
CA ILE A 9 13.65 -19.78 1.84
C ILE A 9 13.52 -21.08 2.66
N ASP A 10 14.61 -21.82 2.85
CA ASP A 10 14.64 -23.14 3.53
C ASP A 10 14.19 -23.10 5.00
N ALA A 11 14.27 -21.93 5.65
CA ALA A 11 13.71 -21.68 6.97
C ALA A 11 12.90 -20.36 6.94
N PRO A 12 11.59 -20.37 7.22
CA PRO A 12 10.78 -19.17 7.12
C PRO A 12 11.23 -18.11 8.14
N LEU A 13 11.37 -16.85 7.67
CA LEU A 13 11.71 -15.69 8.53
C LEU A 13 10.77 -15.61 9.74
N LEU A 14 9.48 -15.84 9.49
CA LEU A 14 8.40 -15.76 10.46
C LEU A 14 7.73 -17.12 10.53
N ARG A 15 7.61 -17.67 11.74
CA ARG A 15 6.95 -18.98 11.96
C ARG A 15 5.43 -18.86 11.94
N SER A 16 4.91 -17.68 12.23
CA SER A 16 3.50 -17.35 12.17
C SER A 16 3.06 -16.98 10.75
N ALA A 17 2.04 -17.67 10.23
CA ALA A 17 1.39 -17.33 8.96
C ALA A 17 0.78 -15.91 8.99
N GLU A 18 0.31 -15.47 10.15
CA GLU A 18 -0.21 -14.11 10.32
C GLU A 18 0.90 -13.07 10.18
N ALA A 19 2.05 -13.29 10.84
CA ALA A 19 3.18 -12.39 10.73
C ALA A 19 3.69 -12.31 9.28
N ALA A 20 3.73 -13.43 8.56
CA ALA A 20 4.06 -13.47 7.14
C ALA A 20 3.07 -12.67 6.28
N SER A 21 1.76 -12.82 6.51
CA SER A 21 0.72 -12.07 5.80
C SER A 21 0.81 -10.56 6.04
N LEU A 22 1.08 -10.14 7.28
CA LEU A 22 1.27 -8.74 7.64
C LEU A 22 2.54 -8.16 7.01
N ALA A 23 3.64 -8.91 7.01
CA ALA A 23 4.89 -8.49 6.35
C ALA A 23 4.68 -8.31 4.84
N LEU A 24 4.01 -9.25 4.17
CA LEU A 24 3.65 -9.13 2.75
C LEU A 24 2.74 -7.92 2.48
N SER A 25 1.78 -7.67 3.36
CA SER A 25 0.91 -6.49 3.26
C SER A 25 1.72 -5.21 3.35
N LEU A 26 2.70 -5.15 4.27
CA LEU A 26 3.58 -3.99 4.43
C LEU A 26 4.47 -3.77 3.19
N VAL A 27 4.98 -4.86 2.59
CA VAL A 27 5.71 -4.80 1.31
C VAL A 27 4.81 -4.26 0.20
N GLY A 28 3.56 -4.72 0.13
CA GLY A 28 2.57 -4.21 -0.84
C GLY A 28 2.33 -2.70 -0.70
N ARG A 29 2.20 -2.19 0.54
CA ARG A 29 2.13 -0.74 0.80
C ARG A 29 3.41 -0.04 0.37
N ALA A 30 4.56 -0.58 0.73
CA ALA A 30 5.84 -0.01 0.35
C ALA A 30 6.00 0.12 -1.17
N GLN A 31 5.51 -0.85 -1.94
CA GLN A 31 5.53 -0.82 -3.41
C GLN A 31 4.68 0.31 -3.99
N THR A 32 3.44 0.46 -3.51
CA THR A 32 2.50 1.43 -4.10
C THR A 32 2.67 2.84 -3.55
N MET A 33 3.34 2.99 -2.40
CA MET A 33 3.63 4.27 -1.76
C MET A 33 5.08 4.73 -1.96
N GLY A 34 5.89 3.99 -2.72
CA GLY A 34 7.26 4.41 -3.09
C GLY A 34 8.29 4.27 -1.96
N PHE A 35 8.08 3.33 -1.04
CA PHE A 35 8.99 2.98 0.06
C PHE A 35 9.72 1.65 -0.13
N LEU A 36 9.79 1.10 -1.35
CA LEU A 36 10.59 -0.11 -1.55
C LEU A 36 12.10 0.20 -1.46
N PRO A 37 12.86 -0.52 -0.61
CA PRO A 37 14.30 -0.48 -0.64
C PRO A 37 14.82 -0.86 -2.03
N VAL A 38 15.81 -0.12 -2.52
CA VAL A 38 16.45 -0.42 -3.80
C VAL A 38 17.49 -1.51 -3.56
N ARG A 39 17.24 -2.71 -4.10
CA ARG A 39 18.16 -3.84 -4.08
C ARG A 39 18.40 -4.33 -5.51
N GLU A 40 19.62 -4.78 -5.79
CA GLU A 40 19.95 -5.42 -7.06
C GLU A 40 19.60 -6.91 -7.01
N GLY A 41 18.97 -7.44 -8.06
CA GLY A 41 18.67 -8.87 -8.18
C GLY A 41 17.41 -9.32 -7.42
N ARG A 42 17.40 -10.59 -7.01
CA ARG A 42 16.26 -11.21 -6.32
C ARG A 42 16.18 -10.71 -4.89
N VAL A 43 15.00 -10.26 -4.46
CA VAL A 43 14.78 -9.73 -3.11
C VAL A 43 14.08 -10.78 -2.27
N GLU A 44 14.72 -11.17 -1.17
CA GLU A 44 14.15 -12.05 -0.17
C GLU A 44 13.44 -11.23 0.91
N LEU A 45 12.29 -11.72 1.39
CA LEU A 45 11.62 -11.16 2.54
C LEU A 45 12.28 -11.73 3.80
N ASP A 46 13.36 -11.08 4.22
CA ASP A 46 14.17 -11.43 5.38
C ASP A 46 14.14 -10.31 6.45
N ARG A 47 14.86 -10.54 7.55
CA ARG A 47 14.95 -9.58 8.66
C ARG A 47 15.59 -8.27 8.20
N GLU A 48 16.67 -8.38 7.42
CA GLU A 48 17.42 -7.25 6.89
C GLU A 48 16.51 -6.35 6.02
N PHE A 49 15.67 -6.95 5.19
CA PHE A 49 14.71 -6.24 4.35
C PHE A 49 13.68 -5.48 5.19
N LEU A 50 13.12 -6.11 6.23
CA LEU A 50 12.17 -5.44 7.12
C LEU A 50 12.82 -4.31 7.92
N GLU A 51 14.07 -4.47 8.35
CA GLU A 51 14.86 -3.43 9.00
C GLU A 51 15.16 -2.25 8.07
N GLU A 52 15.57 -2.52 6.83
CA GLU A 52 15.77 -1.49 5.79
C GLU A 52 14.48 -0.74 5.48
N LEU A 53 13.36 -1.45 5.38
CA LEU A 53 12.06 -0.85 5.13
C LEU A 53 11.62 0.03 6.30
N ALA A 54 11.77 -0.44 7.53
CA ALA A 54 11.48 0.34 8.73
C ALA A 54 12.33 1.62 8.80
N GLU A 55 13.62 1.51 8.48
CA GLU A 55 14.53 2.65 8.42
C GLU A 55 14.16 3.63 7.30
N LEU A 56 13.75 3.14 6.13
CA LEU A 56 13.32 3.97 5.01
C LEU A 56 12.04 4.76 5.36
N LEU A 57 11.03 4.09 5.93
CA LEU A 57 9.82 4.74 6.44
C LEU A 57 10.17 5.82 7.48
N ARG A 58 11.06 5.50 8.43
CA ARG A 58 11.52 6.43 9.46
C ARG A 58 12.21 7.66 8.88
N ARG A 59 13.10 7.48 7.90
CA ARG A 59 13.78 8.60 7.20
C ARG A 59 12.82 9.50 6.43
N ARG A 60 11.69 8.95 5.99
CA ARG A 60 10.62 9.69 5.30
C ARG A 60 9.63 10.35 6.28
N GLY A 61 9.84 10.19 7.59
CA GLY A 61 8.98 10.75 8.63
C GLY A 61 7.65 10.00 8.80
N VAL A 62 7.53 8.80 8.22
CA VAL A 62 6.32 7.97 8.27
C VAL A 62 6.44 6.94 9.38
N ALA A 63 5.38 6.77 10.17
CA ALA A 63 5.26 5.70 11.16
C ALA A 63 6.44 5.63 12.18
N LEU A 64 7.03 6.77 12.58
CA LEU A 64 8.27 6.83 13.39
C LEU A 64 8.28 5.91 14.63
N ARG A 65 7.19 5.89 15.41
CA ARG A 65 7.11 5.05 16.62
C ARG A 65 6.90 3.57 16.27
N ALA A 66 6.03 3.28 15.32
CA ALA A 66 5.70 1.91 14.94
C ALA A 66 6.89 1.20 14.28
N THR A 67 7.64 1.91 13.43
CA THR A 67 8.87 1.42 12.80
C THR A 67 9.98 1.16 13.82
N ALA A 68 10.09 1.97 14.88
CA ALA A 68 11.01 1.71 15.98
C ALA A 68 10.63 0.43 16.77
N SER A 69 9.33 0.22 17.02
CA SER A 69 8.84 -1.03 17.63
C SER A 69 9.11 -2.25 16.74
N LEU A 70 8.95 -2.12 15.42
CA LEU A 70 9.24 -3.19 14.47
C LEU A 70 10.72 -3.54 14.46
N ALA A 71 11.61 -2.55 14.38
CA ALA A 71 13.06 -2.77 14.47
C ALA A 71 13.45 -3.43 15.81
N HIS A 72 12.83 -3.02 16.91
CA HIS A 72 13.06 -3.63 18.22
C HIS A 72 12.62 -5.10 18.27
N ALA A 73 11.41 -5.41 17.79
CA ALA A 73 10.90 -6.79 17.75
C ALA A 73 11.74 -7.68 16.82
N MET A 74 12.24 -7.12 15.71
CA MET A 74 13.17 -7.82 14.82
C MET A 74 14.52 -8.09 15.46
N ALA A 75 15.07 -7.19 16.28
CA ALA A 75 16.36 -7.40 16.92
C ALA A 75 16.35 -8.43 18.08
N ALA A 76 15.18 -8.91 18.51
CA ALA A 76 15.06 -9.85 19.63
C ALA A 76 15.64 -11.24 19.31
N GLU A 77 16.29 -11.85 20.31
CA GLU A 77 16.80 -13.22 20.27
C GLU A 77 16.41 -13.99 21.56
N PRO A 78 15.54 -15.02 21.47
CA PRO A 78 14.83 -15.48 20.26
C PRO A 78 13.73 -14.51 19.80
N LEU A 79 13.31 -14.60 18.53
CA LEU A 79 12.16 -13.86 18.03
C LEU A 79 10.88 -14.19 18.81
N ASN A 80 10.09 -13.16 19.10
CA ASN A 80 8.78 -13.27 19.70
C ASN A 80 7.70 -12.93 18.66
N ASP A 81 7.03 -13.95 18.12
CA ASP A 81 6.02 -13.77 17.07
C ASP A 81 4.90 -12.79 17.47
N ALA A 82 4.49 -12.75 18.75
CA ALA A 82 3.43 -11.84 19.20
C ALA A 82 3.88 -10.37 19.11
N GLU A 83 5.10 -10.06 19.55
CA GLU A 83 5.67 -8.71 19.45
C GLU A 83 5.87 -8.29 17.99
N VAL A 84 6.27 -9.23 17.14
CA VAL A 84 6.41 -8.99 15.70
C VAL A 84 5.07 -8.69 15.05
N ILE A 85 4.03 -9.48 15.35
CA ILE A 85 2.67 -9.28 14.82
C ILE A 85 2.14 -7.90 15.24
N ASP A 86 2.26 -7.56 16.52
CA ASP A 86 1.79 -6.27 17.05
C ASP A 86 2.55 -5.10 16.41
N ALA A 87 3.87 -5.22 16.23
CA ALA A 87 4.67 -4.19 15.59
C ALA A 87 4.37 -4.05 14.09
N LEU A 88 4.14 -5.15 13.38
CA LEU A 88 3.75 -5.12 11.96
C LEU A 88 2.37 -4.48 11.77
N ARG A 89 1.37 -4.84 12.60
CA ARG A 89 0.04 -4.21 12.58
C ARG A 89 0.13 -2.71 12.85
N ALA A 90 0.82 -2.32 13.93
CA ALA A 90 1.00 -0.91 14.26
C ALA A 90 1.71 -0.14 13.13
N THR A 91 2.65 -0.78 12.42
CA THR A 91 3.35 -0.16 11.29
C THR A 91 2.43 0.00 10.09
N LEU A 92 1.65 -1.02 9.76
CA LEU A 92 0.63 -0.95 8.71
C LEU A 92 -0.39 0.15 8.98
N ASP A 93 -0.98 0.18 10.18
CA ASP A 93 -1.96 1.20 10.57
C ASP A 93 -1.37 2.60 10.47
N ALA A 94 -0.13 2.78 10.92
CA ALA A 94 0.55 4.07 10.85
C ALA A 94 0.88 4.50 9.41
N VAL A 95 1.23 3.56 8.53
CA VAL A 95 1.47 3.81 7.10
C VAL A 95 0.16 4.16 6.39
N ASP A 96 -0.91 3.41 6.65
CA ASP A 96 -2.25 3.62 6.08
C ASP A 96 -2.93 4.91 6.57
N ALA A 97 -2.43 5.51 7.65
CA ALA A 97 -2.86 6.81 8.18
C ALA A 97 -1.94 7.98 7.77
N SER A 98 -0.91 7.74 6.94
CA SER A 98 0.12 8.74 6.62
C SER A 98 0.24 8.97 5.11
N PRO A 99 -0.56 9.88 4.52
CA PRO A 99 -0.39 10.28 3.12
C PRO A 99 1.05 10.70 2.78
N HIS A 100 1.61 10.11 1.71
CA HIS A 100 2.95 10.43 1.22
C HIS A 100 2.95 10.67 -0.30
N PRO A 101 2.41 11.80 -0.78
CA PRO A 101 2.24 12.04 -2.22
C PRO A 101 3.54 11.92 -3.03
N GLN A 102 4.69 12.29 -2.45
CA GLN A 102 5.98 12.24 -3.12
C GLN A 102 6.37 10.82 -3.56
N GLY A 103 5.94 9.79 -2.84
CA GLY A 103 6.19 8.38 -3.18
C GLY A 103 5.05 7.71 -3.93
N GLU A 104 3.81 8.21 -3.80
CA GLU A 104 2.60 7.56 -4.32
C GLU A 104 2.32 7.88 -5.79
N TRP A 105 2.76 9.04 -6.29
CA TRP A 105 2.46 9.46 -7.67
C TRP A 105 3.00 8.48 -8.72
N ALA A 106 4.27 8.07 -8.62
CA ALA A 106 4.90 7.28 -9.66
C ALA A 106 4.29 5.87 -9.78
N PRO A 107 4.13 5.08 -8.69
CA PRO A 107 3.50 3.77 -8.77
C PRO A 107 2.04 3.84 -9.24
N ALA A 108 1.26 4.81 -8.75
CA ALA A 108 -0.13 4.97 -9.15
C ALA A 108 -0.27 5.28 -10.65
N ARG A 109 0.61 6.13 -11.19
CA ARG A 109 0.63 6.45 -12.63
C ARG A 109 1.04 5.27 -13.49
N GLU A 110 2.03 4.48 -13.05
CA GLU A 110 2.47 3.27 -13.75
C GLU A 110 1.31 2.26 -13.85
N LEU A 111 0.63 1.99 -12.73
CA LEU A 111 -0.43 0.99 -12.66
C LEU A 111 -1.73 1.43 -13.36
N LEU A 112 -2.18 2.67 -13.14
CA LEU A 112 -3.50 3.12 -13.60
C LEU A 112 -3.45 3.91 -14.91
N GLY A 113 -2.32 4.54 -15.23
CA GLY A 113 -2.23 5.56 -16.27
C GLY A 113 -2.83 6.91 -15.83
N ASP A 114 -2.43 7.96 -16.52
CA ASP A 114 -2.78 9.34 -16.16
C ASP A 114 -4.29 9.64 -16.25
N GLU A 115 -5.01 9.07 -17.22
CA GLU A 115 -6.43 9.36 -17.44
C GLU A 115 -7.31 8.82 -16.30
N LEU A 116 -7.16 7.52 -15.98
CA LEU A 116 -7.90 6.91 -14.88
C LEU A 116 -7.52 7.52 -13.53
N LEU A 117 -6.22 7.73 -13.28
CA LEU A 117 -5.78 8.35 -12.04
C LEU A 117 -6.32 9.77 -11.89
N ALA A 118 -6.25 10.62 -12.93
CA ALA A 118 -6.80 11.97 -12.89
C ALA A 118 -8.30 11.99 -12.53
N ARG A 119 -9.07 11.05 -13.11
CA ARG A 119 -10.50 10.88 -12.79
C ARG A 119 -10.71 10.53 -11.32
N LEU A 120 -10.03 9.51 -10.80
CA LEU A 120 -10.17 9.06 -9.41
C LEU A 120 -9.78 10.15 -8.39
N LEU A 121 -8.81 10.99 -8.75
CA LEU A 121 -8.35 12.10 -7.93
C LEU A 121 -9.17 13.39 -8.13
N ARG A 122 -10.16 13.39 -9.03
CA ARG A 122 -11.00 14.54 -9.39
C ARG A 122 -10.20 15.76 -9.86
N ILE A 123 -9.11 15.54 -10.59
CA ILE A 123 -8.26 16.59 -11.15
C ILE A 123 -8.12 16.47 -12.66
N SER A 124 -7.65 17.55 -13.31
CA SER A 124 -7.28 17.48 -14.72
C SER A 124 -5.96 16.71 -14.91
N ALA A 125 -5.77 16.10 -16.08
CA ALA A 125 -4.50 15.47 -16.45
C ALA A 125 -3.32 16.45 -16.43
N SER A 126 -3.57 17.75 -16.66
CA SER A 126 -2.53 18.79 -16.55
C SER A 126 -2.11 19.00 -15.10
N SER A 127 -3.07 19.09 -14.17
CA SER A 127 -2.79 19.20 -12.74
C SER A 127 -2.04 17.97 -12.22
N LEU A 128 -2.47 16.77 -12.63
CA LEU A 128 -1.81 15.51 -12.29
C LEU A 128 -0.33 15.55 -12.66
N ARG A 129 0.01 15.90 -13.91
CA ARG A 129 1.41 15.95 -14.36
C ARG A 129 2.25 16.92 -13.54
N ARG A 130 1.70 18.07 -13.17
CA ARG A 130 2.41 19.09 -12.38
C ARG A 130 2.64 18.68 -10.93
N TYR A 131 1.65 18.04 -10.31
CA TYR A 131 1.78 17.52 -8.95
C TYR A 131 2.76 16.34 -8.91
N ALA A 132 2.63 15.40 -9.86
CA ALA A 132 3.52 14.25 -9.98
C ALA A 132 4.97 14.61 -10.31
N ALA A 133 5.21 15.70 -11.05
CA ALA A 133 6.54 16.22 -11.32
C ALA A 133 7.13 17.08 -10.18
N ALA A 134 6.38 17.28 -9.08
CA ALA A 134 6.72 18.21 -8.01
C ALA A 134 6.90 19.68 -8.45
N ASP A 135 6.42 20.05 -9.65
CA ASP A 135 6.35 21.45 -10.11
C ASP A 135 5.40 22.30 -9.25
N ARG A 136 4.46 21.64 -8.57
CA ARG A 136 3.55 22.22 -7.58
C ARG A 136 3.38 21.27 -6.40
N HIS A 137 3.15 21.86 -5.24
CA HIS A 137 2.71 21.11 -4.07
C HIS A 137 1.37 20.39 -4.35
N THR A 138 1.24 19.16 -3.87
CA THR A 138 0.00 18.38 -3.98
C THR A 138 -0.98 18.91 -2.93
N PRO A 139 -2.16 19.45 -3.31
CA PRO A 139 -3.14 19.92 -2.34
C PRO A 139 -3.63 18.78 -1.42
N ASP A 140 -3.99 19.09 -0.18
CA ASP A 140 -4.44 18.10 0.80
C ASP A 140 -5.57 17.19 0.27
N GLU A 141 -6.54 17.77 -0.45
CA GLU A 141 -7.62 16.98 -1.05
C GLU A 141 -7.12 15.95 -2.07
N VAL A 142 -6.10 16.31 -2.84
CA VAL A 142 -5.48 15.41 -3.81
C VAL A 142 -4.60 14.39 -3.08
N ALA A 143 -3.94 14.79 -2.01
CA ALA A 143 -3.05 13.94 -1.21
C ALA A 143 -3.80 12.78 -0.57
N TRP A 144 -4.91 13.02 0.14
CA TRP A 144 -5.67 11.93 0.76
C TRP A 144 -6.30 11.00 -0.28
N ARG A 145 -6.78 11.55 -1.42
CA ARG A 145 -7.30 10.72 -2.53
C ARG A 145 -6.23 9.84 -3.15
N LEU A 146 -5.04 10.39 -3.36
CA LEU A 146 -3.90 9.65 -3.89
C LEU A 146 -3.48 8.54 -2.92
N HIS A 147 -3.42 8.86 -1.64
CA HIS A 147 -3.10 7.90 -0.59
C HIS A 147 -4.13 6.75 -0.53
N LEU A 148 -5.43 7.07 -0.59
CA LEU A 148 -6.50 6.09 -0.68
C LEU A 148 -6.31 5.17 -1.91
N VAL A 149 -6.01 5.76 -3.07
CA VAL A 149 -5.72 4.98 -4.29
C VAL A 149 -4.50 4.08 -4.07
N ALA A 150 -3.42 4.57 -3.46
CA ALA A 150 -2.22 3.78 -3.18
C ALA A 150 -2.52 2.58 -2.25
N ARG A 151 -3.35 2.78 -1.21
CA ARG A 151 -3.84 1.70 -0.32
C ARG A 151 -4.65 0.65 -1.08
N LEU A 152 -5.57 1.08 -1.95
CA LEU A 152 -6.34 0.16 -2.80
C LEU A 152 -5.43 -0.61 -3.73
N LEU A 153 -4.49 0.07 -4.39
CA LEU A 153 -3.51 -0.57 -5.26
C LEU A 153 -2.73 -1.65 -4.52
N ALA A 154 -2.26 -1.38 -3.28
CA ALA A 154 -1.49 -2.33 -2.48
C ALA A 154 -2.22 -3.68 -2.31
N SER A 155 -3.53 -3.65 -2.09
CA SER A 155 -4.36 -4.86 -1.98
C SER A 155 -4.64 -5.54 -3.32
N LEU A 156 -4.54 -4.82 -4.44
CA LEU A 156 -4.85 -5.33 -5.78
C LEU A 156 -3.65 -5.94 -6.51
N VAL A 157 -2.42 -5.45 -6.29
CA VAL A 157 -1.23 -5.88 -7.06
C VAL A 157 -0.95 -7.38 -6.93
N GLY A 158 -1.27 -7.98 -5.79
CA GLY A 158 -1.11 -9.43 -5.57
C GLY A 158 -2.21 -10.30 -6.18
N SER A 159 -3.34 -9.72 -6.59
CA SER A 159 -4.52 -10.46 -7.08
C SER A 159 -4.83 -10.22 -8.56
N TYR A 160 -4.33 -9.12 -9.13
CA TYR A 160 -4.63 -8.71 -10.49
C TYR A 160 -3.38 -8.17 -11.20
N ASN A 161 -3.32 -8.39 -12.52
CA ASN A 161 -2.43 -7.62 -13.39
C ASN A 161 -2.97 -6.20 -13.62
N ASP A 162 -2.18 -5.34 -14.26
CA ASP A 162 -2.51 -3.92 -14.52
C ASP A 162 -3.90 -3.73 -15.16
N TYR A 163 -4.24 -4.56 -16.15
CA TYR A 163 -5.55 -4.52 -16.79
C TYR A 163 -6.68 -4.87 -15.82
N GLY A 164 -6.49 -5.90 -15.00
CA GLY A 164 -7.41 -6.31 -13.95
C GLY A 164 -7.59 -5.22 -12.89
N ILE A 165 -6.50 -4.58 -12.47
CA ILE A 165 -6.50 -3.45 -11.53
C ILE A 165 -7.33 -2.30 -12.10
N ARG A 166 -7.04 -1.83 -13.33
CA ARG A 166 -7.79 -0.74 -13.97
C ARG A 166 -9.27 -1.06 -14.06
N ARG A 167 -9.60 -2.28 -14.52
CA ARG A 167 -10.99 -2.73 -14.63
C ARG A 167 -11.68 -2.92 -13.27
N TRP A 168 -10.94 -3.11 -12.18
CA TRP A 168 -11.51 -3.28 -10.85
C TRP A 168 -12.30 -2.04 -10.41
N PHE A 169 -11.81 -0.85 -10.76
CA PHE A 169 -12.45 0.44 -10.45
C PHE A 169 -13.76 0.69 -11.22
N ASP A 170 -13.94 0.05 -12.38
CA ASP A 170 -15.14 0.22 -13.22
C ASP A 170 -16.17 -0.92 -13.06
N ARG A 171 -15.85 -1.93 -12.26
CA ARG A 171 -16.76 -3.05 -12.00
C ARG A 171 -17.72 -2.71 -10.87
N ARG A 172 -19.01 -2.71 -11.18
CA ARG A 172 -20.10 -2.58 -10.19
C ARG A 172 -20.00 -3.66 -9.13
N ARG A 173 -20.25 -3.29 -7.87
CA ARG A 173 -20.14 -4.20 -6.71
C ARG A 173 -21.45 -4.23 -5.95
N ARG A 174 -21.96 -5.43 -5.68
CA ARG A 174 -23.12 -5.59 -4.80
C ARG A 174 -22.85 -5.06 -3.39
N ALA A 175 -21.64 -5.23 -2.89
CA ALA A 175 -21.19 -4.68 -1.60
C ALA A 175 -21.17 -3.14 -1.56
N LEU A 176 -21.27 -2.48 -2.72
CA LEU A 176 -21.35 -1.03 -2.88
C LEU A 176 -22.69 -0.66 -3.55
N ASP A 177 -23.77 -1.37 -3.23
CA ASP A 177 -25.13 -1.06 -3.73
C ASP A 177 -25.25 -0.97 -5.26
N GLY A 178 -24.40 -1.70 -5.97
CA GLY A 178 -24.38 -1.74 -7.43
C GLY A 178 -23.63 -0.60 -8.10
N VAL A 179 -22.97 0.31 -7.37
CA VAL A 179 -22.04 1.29 -7.94
C VAL A 179 -20.63 0.73 -8.07
N THR A 180 -19.79 1.38 -8.88
CA THR A 180 -18.38 1.02 -9.04
C THR A 180 -17.51 1.66 -7.94
N PRO A 181 -16.35 1.08 -7.59
CA PRO A 181 -15.39 1.74 -6.71
C PRO A 181 -14.98 3.13 -7.21
N GLY A 182 -14.78 3.30 -8.52
CA GLY A 182 -14.44 4.59 -9.12
C GLY A 182 -15.54 5.64 -8.90
N GLU A 183 -16.81 5.27 -9.06
CA GLU A 183 -17.94 6.16 -8.80
C GLU A 183 -18.03 6.58 -7.32
N VAL A 184 -17.64 5.70 -6.39
CA VAL A 184 -17.57 6.04 -4.96
C VAL A 184 -16.46 7.06 -4.70
N LEU A 185 -15.24 6.81 -5.22
CA LEU A 185 -14.09 7.70 -5.06
C LEU A 185 -14.36 9.10 -5.66
N GLU A 186 -14.98 9.16 -6.84
CA GLU A 186 -15.33 10.42 -7.52
C GLU A 186 -16.37 11.26 -6.77
N ARG A 187 -17.23 10.63 -5.95
CA ARG A 187 -18.31 11.29 -5.21
C ARG A 187 -18.01 11.54 -3.74
N ALA A 188 -16.90 11.01 -3.23
CA ALA A 188 -16.48 11.27 -1.86
C ALA A 188 -16.05 12.74 -1.74
N GLU A 189 -16.55 13.44 -0.72
CA GLU A 189 -16.19 14.85 -0.47
C GLU A 189 -15.17 15.00 0.67
N ALA A 190 -14.96 13.95 1.47
CA ALA A 190 -14.04 13.92 2.60
C ALA A 190 -13.39 12.53 2.75
N GLU A 191 -12.26 12.45 3.45
CA GLU A 191 -11.51 11.20 3.66
C GLU A 191 -12.25 10.21 4.58
N ASP A 192 -13.10 10.71 5.47
CA ASP A 192 -13.84 9.94 6.48
C ASP A 192 -15.22 9.45 6.00
N ASP A 193 -15.50 9.57 4.70
CA ASP A 193 -16.73 9.04 4.10
C ASP A 193 -16.76 7.51 4.26
N GLU A 194 -17.72 7.00 5.03
CA GLU A 194 -17.90 5.58 5.33
C GLU A 194 -18.00 4.69 4.07
N ARG A 195 -18.34 5.26 2.91
CA ARG A 195 -18.35 4.53 1.63
C ARG A 195 -16.93 4.18 1.18
N LEU A 196 -15.93 5.01 1.47
CA LEU A 196 -14.52 4.74 1.18
C LEU A 196 -14.01 3.55 1.98
N GLU A 197 -14.39 3.45 3.25
CA GLU A 197 -14.07 2.30 4.11
C GLU A 197 -14.63 0.99 3.54
N ARG A 198 -15.83 1.01 2.96
CA ARG A 198 -16.40 -0.17 2.28
C ARG A 198 -15.61 -0.56 1.02
N VAL A 199 -15.05 0.42 0.30
CA VAL A 199 -14.20 0.16 -0.87
C VAL A 199 -12.85 -0.45 -0.45
N LEU A 200 -12.26 0.06 0.62
CA LEU A 200 -11.03 -0.49 1.21
C LEU A 200 -11.23 -1.92 1.70
N ALA A 201 -12.25 -2.16 2.51
CA ALA A 201 -12.59 -3.49 3.01
C ALA A 201 -12.83 -4.49 1.87
N LEU A 202 -13.44 -4.06 0.75
CA LEU A 202 -13.62 -4.91 -0.43
C LEU A 202 -12.28 -5.28 -1.09
N ALA A 203 -11.32 -4.36 -1.13
CA ALA A 203 -10.00 -4.65 -1.68
C ALA A 203 -9.20 -5.59 -0.76
N GLU A 204 -9.26 -5.37 0.56
CA GLU A 204 -8.56 -6.17 1.57
C GLU A 204 -9.10 -7.61 1.70
N GLN A 205 -10.36 -7.85 1.35
CA GLN A 205 -10.88 -9.21 1.24
C GLN A 205 -10.11 -10.07 0.22
N LEU A 206 -9.45 -9.47 -0.76
CA LEU A 206 -8.66 -10.18 -1.77
C LEU A 206 -7.33 -10.70 -1.21
N THR A 207 -6.69 -9.95 -0.30
CA THR A 207 -5.46 -10.40 0.35
C THR A 207 -5.74 -11.50 1.37
N GLY A 208 -6.87 -11.43 2.08
CA GLY A 208 -7.30 -12.48 3.01
C GLY A 208 -7.73 -13.80 2.33
N ALA A 209 -8.36 -13.73 1.16
CA ALA A 209 -8.80 -14.93 0.43
C ALA A 209 -7.64 -15.70 -0.24
N GLY A 210 -6.52 -15.02 -0.53
CA GLY A 210 -5.31 -15.64 -1.09
C GLY A 210 -4.49 -16.46 -0.09
N ALA A 211 -4.67 -16.24 1.22
CA ALA A 211 -3.96 -16.98 2.27
C ALA A 211 -4.62 -18.32 2.64
N ALA A 212 -5.80 -18.62 2.08
CA ALA A 212 -6.58 -19.82 2.38
C ALA A 212 -6.58 -20.86 1.24
N ALA A 213 -5.70 -20.72 0.23
CA ALA A 213 -5.61 -21.60 -0.93
C ALA A 213 -4.28 -22.36 -0.98
#